data_AF-A0A532TTA3-F1
#
_entry.id   AF-A0A532TTA3-F1
#
_cell.length_a   1.000
_cell.length_b   1.000
_cell.length_c   1.000
_cell.angle_alpha   90.00
_cell.angle_beta   90.00
_cell.angle_gamma   90.00
#
_symmetry.space_group_name_H-M   'P 1'
#
loop_
_entity.id
_entity.type
_entity.pdbx_description
1 polymer ?
#
loop_
_entity_poly.entity_id
_entity_poly.type
_entity_poly.pdbx_seq_one_letter_code
_entity_poly.pdbx_strand_id
1 'polypeptide(L)'
;MNEDWFDYYDPLNESSLLEIEDDSIFLEWTLMEGSERINELSRQLHTFLNYKFALIRQRYSKSPANNKKTKNDMYIKYSKDLSDLISEYLLLIKIIGASEDNLAQKIQDIMQKAKLHASDFEIEILKKIKLLGGSIWKEIHILSEIEYDNSILLKVVFKTAKLLCNAESAFYFPFSNFYRELEKNYLELDYEISSLLYTNIEEQYDVKSSQPKVKILE
;
A
#
# COMPACT_ATOMS: atom_id res chain seq x y z
N MET A 1 -36.54 13.39 -36.84
CA MET A 1 -35.84 13.73 -35.59
C MET A 1 -34.94 12.56 -35.27
N ASN A 2 -33.73 12.61 -35.82
CA ASN A 2 -32.64 11.70 -35.51
C ASN A 2 -31.63 12.58 -34.78
N GLU A 3 -31.30 12.24 -33.54
CA GLU A 3 -30.16 12.85 -32.86
C GLU A 3 -29.27 11.72 -32.36
N ASP A 4 -28.06 11.78 -32.86
CA ASP A 4 -26.97 10.81 -32.78
C ASP A 4 -26.48 10.67 -31.33
N TRP A 5 -26.57 9.45 -30.81
CA TRP A 5 -26.06 9.06 -29.48
C TRP A 5 -24.79 8.21 -29.55
N PHE A 6 -24.11 8.21 -30.70
CA PHE A 6 -22.86 7.48 -30.91
C PHE A 6 -21.90 8.36 -31.71
N ASP A 7 -21.21 9.27 -31.03
CA ASP A 7 -19.94 9.84 -31.51
C ASP A 7 -19.20 10.58 -30.38
N TYR A 8 -18.89 9.84 -29.32
CA TYR A 8 -17.79 10.22 -28.43
C TYR A 8 -16.82 9.03 -28.32
N TYR A 9 -16.34 8.58 -29.48
CA TYR A 9 -15.03 7.97 -29.56
C TYR A 9 -14.03 9.10 -29.28
N ASP A 10 -13.63 9.26 -28.03
CA ASP A 10 -12.37 9.92 -27.70
C ASP A 10 -11.29 8.95 -28.19
N PRO A 11 -10.57 9.24 -29.29
CA PRO A 11 -9.49 8.39 -29.70
C PRO A 11 -8.44 8.53 -28.60
N LEU A 12 -8.40 7.54 -27.72
CA LEU A 12 -7.34 7.30 -26.75
C LEU A 12 -6.00 7.58 -27.41
N ASN A 13 -5.56 8.83 -27.28
CA ASN A 13 -4.20 9.27 -27.14
C ASN A 13 -3.18 8.45 -27.95
N GLU A 14 -3.42 8.23 -29.25
CA GLU A 14 -2.46 7.54 -30.13
C GLU A 14 -1.12 8.30 -30.13
N SER A 15 -1.17 9.62 -29.92
CA SER A 15 0.00 10.47 -29.67
C SER A 15 0.80 10.09 -28.41
N SER A 16 0.14 9.65 -27.33
CA SER A 16 0.83 9.19 -26.11
C SER A 16 1.38 7.77 -26.25
N LEU A 17 0.84 6.95 -27.16
CA LEU A 17 1.36 5.63 -27.49
C LEU A 17 2.57 5.71 -28.44
N LEU A 18 2.68 6.76 -29.26
CA LEU A 18 3.81 6.95 -30.18
C LEU A 18 5.10 7.43 -29.47
N GLU A 19 5.01 8.06 -28.29
CA GLU A 19 6.19 8.36 -27.46
C GLU A 19 6.77 7.12 -26.75
N ILE A 20 6.09 5.98 -26.84
CA ILE A 20 6.46 4.70 -26.20
C ILE A 20 7.37 3.85 -27.12
N GLU A 21 7.58 4.27 -28.38
CA GLU A 21 8.27 3.47 -29.41
C GLU A 21 9.78 3.22 -29.18
N ASP A 22 10.45 3.91 -28.25
CA ASP A 22 11.90 3.77 -28.03
C ASP A 22 12.29 2.92 -26.80
N ASP A 23 11.37 2.07 -26.32
CA ASP A 23 11.47 1.49 -24.97
C ASP A 23 11.41 -0.05 -24.89
N SER A 24 11.87 -0.76 -25.93
CA SER A 24 11.66 -2.22 -26.11
C SER A 24 11.84 -3.11 -24.86
N ILE A 25 12.87 -2.91 -24.03
CA ILE A 25 13.16 -3.73 -22.84
C ILE A 25 12.14 -3.49 -21.70
N PHE A 26 11.75 -2.24 -21.46
CA PHE A 26 10.80 -1.87 -20.40
C PHE A 26 9.34 -1.97 -20.89
N LEU A 27 9.14 -1.81 -22.20
CA LEU A 27 7.90 -2.10 -22.88
C LEU A 27 7.58 -3.59 -22.79
N GLU A 28 8.56 -4.47 -22.94
CA GLU A 28 8.40 -5.92 -22.77
C GLU A 28 8.00 -6.29 -21.33
N TRP A 29 8.57 -5.64 -20.31
CA TRP A 29 8.12 -5.78 -18.91
C TRP A 29 6.69 -5.31 -18.67
N THR A 30 6.24 -4.31 -19.43
CA THR A 30 4.90 -3.72 -19.31
C THR A 30 3.86 -4.52 -20.10
N LEU A 31 4.22 -5.04 -21.27
CA LEU A 31 3.35 -5.77 -22.19
C LEU A 31 3.19 -7.26 -21.82
N MET A 32 4.20 -7.92 -21.24
CA MET A 32 4.09 -9.31 -20.81
C MET A 32 3.12 -9.51 -19.63
N GLU A 33 2.70 -8.45 -18.93
CA GLU A 33 1.99 -8.53 -17.65
C GLU A 33 0.55 -8.00 -17.70
N GLY A 34 -0.07 -7.74 -18.85
CA GLY A 34 -1.37 -7.03 -18.92
C GLY A 34 -2.48 -7.62 -18.03
N SER A 35 -2.73 -8.93 -18.11
CA SER A 35 -3.72 -9.61 -17.25
C SER A 35 -3.27 -9.73 -15.79
N GLU A 36 -1.98 -10.00 -15.56
CA GLU A 36 -1.39 -10.07 -14.22
C GLU A 36 -1.48 -8.72 -13.52
N ARG A 37 -1.32 -7.63 -14.26
CA ARG A 37 -1.42 -6.25 -13.80
C ARG A 37 -2.85 -5.91 -13.42
N ILE A 38 -3.85 -6.28 -14.23
CA ILE A 38 -5.26 -6.07 -13.86
C ILE A 38 -5.59 -6.81 -12.56
N ASN A 39 -5.14 -8.06 -12.43
CA ASN A 39 -5.31 -8.84 -11.21
C ASN A 39 -4.61 -8.18 -10.02
N GLU A 40 -3.41 -7.64 -10.23
CA GLU A 40 -2.68 -6.88 -9.22
C GLU A 40 -3.45 -5.65 -8.76
N LEU A 41 -3.90 -4.80 -9.69
CA LEU A 41 -4.70 -3.60 -9.37
C LEU A 41 -5.98 -3.95 -8.61
N SER A 42 -6.66 -5.01 -9.03
CA SER A 42 -7.84 -5.54 -8.32
C SER A 42 -7.49 -6.00 -6.91
N ARG A 43 -6.37 -6.72 -6.74
CA ARG A 43 -5.90 -7.16 -5.41
C ARG A 43 -5.60 -5.97 -4.52
N GLN A 44 -5.00 -4.91 -5.06
CA GLN A 44 -4.70 -3.69 -4.30
C GLN A 44 -5.95 -2.95 -3.85
N LEU A 45 -6.95 -2.84 -4.72
CA LEU A 45 -8.23 -2.25 -4.36
C LEU A 45 -8.95 -3.06 -3.27
N HIS A 46 -8.97 -4.39 -3.41
CA HIS A 46 -9.57 -5.27 -2.41
C HIS A 46 -8.88 -5.15 -1.05
N THR A 47 -7.55 -5.18 -1.05
CA THR A 47 -6.72 -5.01 0.15
C THR A 47 -7.03 -3.69 0.86
N PHE A 48 -7.09 -2.58 0.11
CA PHE A 48 -7.46 -1.28 0.65
C PHE A 48 -8.85 -1.29 1.29
N LEU A 49 -9.85 -1.86 0.60
CA LEU A 49 -11.23 -1.94 1.11
C LEU A 49 -11.32 -2.81 2.38
N ASN A 50 -10.56 -3.90 2.46
CA ASN A 50 -10.47 -4.73 3.67
C ASN A 50 -9.96 -3.91 4.86
N TYR A 51 -8.90 -3.12 4.66
CA TYR A 51 -8.39 -2.25 5.71
C TYR A 51 -9.36 -1.13 6.09
N LYS A 52 -10.03 -0.51 5.11
CA LYS A 52 -11.06 0.49 5.37
C LYS A 52 -12.19 -0.12 6.21
N PHE A 53 -12.64 -1.31 5.86
CA PHE A 53 -13.66 -2.05 6.59
C PHE A 53 -13.20 -2.40 8.01
N ALA A 54 -11.95 -2.84 8.18
CA ALA A 54 -11.38 -3.12 9.50
C ALA A 54 -11.36 -1.87 10.40
N LEU A 55 -10.96 -0.71 9.88
CA LEU A 55 -11.00 0.55 10.65
C LEU A 55 -12.42 0.97 11.03
N ILE A 56 -13.38 0.85 10.11
CA ILE A 56 -14.80 1.13 10.38
C ILE A 56 -15.30 0.20 11.49
N ARG A 57 -15.03 -1.10 11.37
CA ARG A 57 -15.39 -2.09 12.39
C ARG A 57 -14.76 -1.73 13.74
N GLN A 58 -13.49 -1.35 13.77
CA GLN A 58 -12.81 -0.95 15.00
C GLN A 58 -13.44 0.31 15.63
N ARG A 59 -13.85 1.29 14.82
CA ARG A 59 -14.49 2.53 15.29
C ARG A 59 -15.89 2.31 15.88
N TYR A 60 -16.69 1.44 15.27
CA TYR A 60 -18.11 1.29 15.61
C TYR A 60 -18.44 0.01 16.39
N SER A 61 -17.48 -0.90 16.57
CA SER A 61 -17.67 -2.04 17.48
C SER A 61 -17.63 -1.56 18.93
N LYS A 62 -18.62 -1.95 19.74
CA LYS A 62 -18.54 -1.76 21.20
C LYS A 62 -17.24 -2.40 21.69
N SER A 63 -16.45 -1.63 22.45
CA SER A 63 -15.12 -1.98 22.98
C SER A 63 -14.94 -3.49 23.11
N PRO A 64 -13.93 -4.10 22.48
CA PRO A 64 -13.75 -5.54 22.53
C PRO A 64 -13.54 -5.93 23.99
N ALA A 65 -14.58 -6.49 24.60
CA ALA A 65 -14.51 -7.08 25.91
C ALA A 65 -13.54 -8.25 25.82
N ASN A 66 -12.25 -8.00 26.12
CA ASN A 66 -11.20 -8.99 26.31
C ASN A 66 -11.43 -10.30 25.55
N ASN A 67 -11.64 -10.22 24.23
CA ASN A 67 -11.60 -11.41 23.42
C ASN A 67 -10.12 -11.77 23.37
N LYS A 68 -9.72 -12.66 24.29
CA LYS A 68 -8.50 -13.46 24.18
C LYS A 68 -8.64 -14.31 22.92
N LYS A 69 -8.62 -13.67 21.74
CA LYS A 69 -8.52 -14.34 20.46
C LYS A 69 -7.17 -15.05 20.52
N THR A 70 -7.22 -16.37 20.43
CA THR A 70 -6.08 -17.24 20.28
C THR A 70 -5.17 -16.63 19.22
N LYS A 71 -3.89 -16.40 19.57
CA LYS A 71 -2.89 -15.92 18.61
C LYS A 71 -2.96 -16.80 17.37
N ASN A 72 -3.39 -16.22 16.25
CA ASN A 72 -3.40 -16.93 14.98
C ASN A 72 -1.94 -17.09 14.53
N ASP A 73 -1.43 -18.32 14.51
CA ASP A 73 -0.04 -18.60 14.12
C ASP A 73 0.28 -18.09 12.71
N MET A 74 -0.71 -18.09 11.80
CA MET A 74 -0.57 -17.51 10.47
C MET A 74 -0.33 -16.01 10.54
N TYR A 75 -1.08 -15.30 11.38
CA TYR A 75 -0.91 -13.87 11.56
C TYR A 75 0.50 -13.53 12.07
N ILE A 76 1.01 -14.28 13.06
CA ILE A 76 2.36 -14.05 13.59
C ILE A 76 3.42 -14.28 12.51
N LYS A 77 3.27 -15.37 11.75
CA LYS A 77 4.18 -15.70 10.66
C LYS A 77 4.21 -14.59 9.61
N TYR A 78 3.05 -14.24 9.05
CA TYR A 78 2.98 -13.24 7.98
C TYR A 78 3.36 -11.83 8.44
N SER A 79 3.07 -11.47 9.70
CA SER A 79 3.54 -10.20 10.27
C SER A 79 5.07 -10.14 10.35
N LYS A 80 5.72 -11.25 10.69
CA LYS A 80 7.18 -11.35 10.74
C LYS A 80 7.77 -11.31 9.33
N ASP A 81 7.25 -12.14 8.44
CA ASP A 81 7.71 -12.22 7.04
C ASP A 81 7.58 -10.83 6.38
N LEU A 82 6.47 -10.13 6.59
CA LEU A 82 6.28 -8.75 6.15
C LEU A 82 7.35 -7.79 6.73
N SER A 83 7.66 -7.90 8.02
CA SER A 83 8.64 -7.03 8.67
C SER A 83 10.05 -7.23 8.09
N ASP A 84 10.43 -8.48 7.80
CA ASP A 84 11.71 -8.82 7.20
C ASP A 84 11.80 -8.27 5.76
N LEU A 85 10.75 -8.45 4.95
CA LEU A 85 10.68 -7.91 3.58
C LEU A 85 10.72 -6.38 3.55
N ILE A 86 10.00 -5.71 4.44
CA ILE A 86 10.03 -4.24 4.54
C ILE A 86 11.44 -3.75 4.86
N SER A 87 12.13 -4.43 5.78
CA SER A 87 13.49 -4.05 6.17
C SER A 87 14.46 -4.16 4.99
N GLU A 88 14.37 -5.25 4.22
CA GLU A 88 15.17 -5.41 3.00
C GLU A 88 14.83 -4.35 1.95
N TYR A 89 13.56 -3.99 1.79
CA TYR A 89 13.11 -3.00 0.81
C TYR A 89 13.62 -1.60 1.14
N LEU A 90 13.57 -1.21 2.41
CA LEU A 90 14.12 0.05 2.88
C LEU A 90 15.65 0.12 2.70
N LEU A 91 16.36 -1.02 2.82
CA LEU A 91 17.79 -1.08 2.52
C LEU A 91 18.06 -0.82 1.03
N LEU A 92 17.28 -1.41 0.12
CA LEU A 92 17.41 -1.16 -1.32
C LEU A 92 17.14 0.32 -1.67
N ILE A 93 16.09 0.90 -1.10
CA ILE A 93 15.76 2.33 -1.27
C ILE A 93 16.93 3.21 -0.81
N LYS A 94 17.54 2.86 0.32
CA LYS A 94 18.71 3.59 0.84
C LYS A 94 19.93 3.43 -0.06
N ILE A 95 20.17 2.25 -0.63
CA ILE A 95 21.28 1.98 -1.55
C ILE A 95 21.20 2.88 -2.80
N ILE A 96 19.99 3.07 -3.33
CA ILE A 96 19.80 3.96 -4.49
C ILE A 96 19.78 5.45 -4.10
N GLY A 97 19.94 5.79 -2.81
CA GLY A 97 19.93 7.16 -2.33
C GLY A 97 18.56 7.82 -2.41
N ALA A 98 17.48 7.03 -2.35
CA ALA A 98 16.11 7.51 -2.32
C ALA A 98 15.61 7.71 -0.89
N SER A 99 14.61 8.58 -0.76
CA SER A 99 13.73 8.77 0.39
C SER A 99 12.28 8.57 -0.05
N GLU A 100 11.33 8.58 0.90
CA GLU A 100 9.90 8.41 0.57
C GLU A 100 9.41 9.43 -0.48
N ASP A 101 9.88 10.67 -0.40
CA ASP A 101 9.36 11.78 -1.23
C ASP A 101 9.95 11.80 -2.65
N ASN A 102 11.06 11.12 -2.90
CA ASN A 102 11.74 11.15 -4.19
C ASN A 102 11.93 9.76 -4.83
N LEU A 103 11.36 8.70 -4.23
CA LEU A 103 11.55 7.32 -4.67
C LEU A 103 11.13 7.11 -6.13
N ALA A 104 9.95 7.59 -6.53
CA ALA A 104 9.47 7.51 -7.91
C ALA A 104 10.45 8.15 -8.89
N GLN A 105 10.87 9.39 -8.60
CA GLN A 105 11.83 10.11 -9.44
C GLN A 105 13.16 9.34 -9.51
N LYS A 106 13.64 8.82 -8.39
CA LYS A 106 14.91 8.09 -8.35
C LYS A 106 14.87 6.80 -9.15
N ILE A 107 13.75 6.08 -9.10
CA ILE A 107 13.51 4.89 -9.93
C ILE A 107 13.52 5.29 -11.41
N GLN A 108 12.83 6.36 -11.79
CA GLN A 108 12.81 6.85 -13.17
C GLN A 108 14.20 7.26 -13.66
N ASP A 109 14.98 7.97 -12.83
CA ASP A 109 16.36 8.35 -13.15
C ASP A 109 17.23 7.10 -13.44
N ILE A 110 17.09 6.06 -12.62
CA ILE A 110 17.83 4.80 -12.78
C ILE A 110 17.35 4.06 -14.03
N MET A 111 16.05 4.02 -14.29
CA MET A 111 15.49 3.44 -15.52
C MET A 111 16.04 4.17 -16.76
N GLN A 112 16.02 5.51 -16.78
CA GLN A 112 16.59 6.31 -17.88
C GLN A 112 18.09 6.06 -18.04
N LYS A 113 18.84 6.02 -16.94
CA LYS A 113 20.27 5.70 -16.98
C LYS A 113 20.52 4.31 -17.54
N ALA A 114 19.76 3.31 -17.13
CA ALA A 114 19.87 1.94 -17.61
C ALA A 114 19.56 1.82 -19.12
N LYS A 115 18.65 2.65 -19.65
CA LYS A 115 18.36 2.73 -21.10
C LYS A 115 19.53 3.28 -21.88
N LEU A 116 20.13 4.37 -21.38
CA LEU A 116 21.26 5.03 -22.05
C LEU A 116 22.56 4.22 -21.91
N HIS A 117 22.75 3.58 -20.76
CA HIS A 117 23.91 2.78 -20.42
C HIS A 117 23.47 1.57 -19.59
N ALA A 118 23.27 0.43 -20.27
CA ALA A 118 22.88 -0.83 -19.64
C ALA A 118 24.02 -1.39 -18.78
N SER A 119 24.12 -0.90 -17.56
CA SER A 119 24.94 -1.48 -16.51
C SER A 119 24.11 -2.53 -15.77
N ASP A 120 24.68 -3.72 -15.58
CA ASP A 120 24.04 -4.84 -14.89
C ASP A 120 23.57 -4.43 -13.49
N PHE A 121 24.27 -3.50 -12.83
CA PHE A 121 23.91 -3.04 -11.50
C PHE A 121 22.56 -2.32 -11.45
N GLU A 122 22.31 -1.34 -12.33
CA GLU A 122 21.06 -0.58 -12.38
C GLU A 122 19.87 -1.47 -12.73
N ILE A 123 20.07 -2.42 -13.65
CA ILE A 123 19.00 -3.35 -14.03
C ILE A 123 18.69 -4.29 -12.86
N GLU A 124 19.71 -4.84 -12.21
CA GLU A 124 19.52 -5.77 -11.09
C GLU A 124 18.92 -5.10 -9.86
N ILE A 125 19.28 -3.85 -9.55
CA ILE A 125 18.68 -3.13 -8.42
C ILE A 125 17.19 -2.84 -8.68
N LEU A 126 16.83 -2.44 -9.92
CA LEU A 126 15.43 -2.21 -10.31
C LEU A 126 14.61 -3.49 -10.22
N LYS A 127 15.13 -4.62 -10.71
CA LYS A 127 14.48 -5.94 -10.59
C LYS A 127 14.24 -6.32 -9.13
N LYS A 128 15.25 -6.15 -8.27
CA LYS A 128 15.13 -6.45 -6.83
C LYS A 128 14.05 -5.61 -6.16
N ILE A 129 14.01 -4.31 -6.44
CA ILE A 129 12.97 -3.40 -5.94
C ILE A 129 11.58 -3.89 -6.40
N LYS A 130 11.41 -4.17 -7.71
CA LYS A 130 10.15 -4.66 -8.29
C LYS A 130 9.69 -5.96 -7.63
N LEU A 131 10.57 -6.96 -7.54
CA LEU A 131 10.25 -8.28 -6.98
C LEU A 131 9.92 -8.22 -5.48
N LEU A 132 10.68 -7.43 -4.73
CA LEU A 132 10.48 -7.29 -3.30
C LEU A 132 9.20 -6.50 -2.99
N GLY A 133 8.93 -5.43 -3.74
CA GLY A 133 7.66 -4.69 -3.65
C GLY A 133 6.45 -5.57 -3.92
N GLY A 134 6.52 -6.41 -4.97
CA GLY A 134 5.48 -7.40 -5.26
C GLY A 134 5.29 -8.44 -4.13
N SER A 135 6.37 -8.84 -3.47
CA SER A 135 6.31 -9.79 -2.34
C SER A 135 5.68 -9.15 -1.11
N ILE A 136 6.03 -7.90 -0.81
CA ILE A 136 5.41 -7.12 0.27
C ILE A 136 3.91 -6.94 0.02
N TRP A 137 3.52 -6.61 -1.21
CA TRP A 137 2.11 -6.47 -1.56
C TRP A 137 1.30 -7.74 -1.35
N LYS A 138 1.89 -8.92 -1.62
CA LYS A 138 1.25 -10.21 -1.36
C LYS A 138 1.05 -10.43 0.15
N GLU A 139 2.07 -10.14 0.95
CA GLU A 139 1.99 -10.27 2.41
C GLU A 139 0.96 -9.33 3.04
N ILE A 140 0.94 -8.06 2.60
CA ILE A 140 -0.08 -7.09 2.99
C ILE A 140 -1.48 -7.61 2.64
N HIS A 141 -1.67 -8.12 1.41
CA HIS A 141 -2.95 -8.66 1.00
C HIS A 141 -3.37 -9.85 1.87
N ILE A 142 -2.50 -10.84 2.07
CA ILE A 142 -2.78 -12.02 2.90
C ILE A 142 -3.21 -11.60 4.29
N LEU A 143 -2.47 -10.67 4.91
CA LEU A 143 -2.85 -10.21 6.23
C LEU A 143 -4.22 -9.51 6.20
N SER A 144 -4.54 -8.73 5.16
CA SER A 144 -5.82 -8.01 5.03
C SER A 144 -7.04 -8.95 5.09
N GLU A 145 -6.85 -10.20 4.67
CA GLU A 145 -7.88 -11.26 4.70
C GLU A 145 -8.03 -11.91 6.09
N ILE A 146 -7.03 -11.81 6.99
CA ILE A 146 -6.92 -12.63 8.21
C ILE A 146 -7.62 -12.03 9.45
N GLU A 147 -8.46 -11.00 9.29
CA GLU A 147 -9.05 -10.16 10.37
C GLU A 147 -8.00 -9.47 11.26
N TYR A 148 -8.12 -8.14 11.42
CA TYR A 148 -7.12 -7.30 12.08
C TYR A 148 -7.62 -6.64 13.36
N ASP A 149 -6.85 -6.77 14.44
CA ASP A 149 -7.04 -6.03 15.69
C ASP A 149 -5.76 -5.30 16.17
N ASN A 150 -4.68 -5.26 15.37
CA ASN A 150 -3.40 -4.66 15.77
C ASN A 150 -3.12 -3.32 15.06
N SER A 151 -3.39 -2.22 15.76
CA SER A 151 -3.22 -0.86 15.26
C SER A 151 -1.76 -0.46 14.96
N ILE A 152 -0.77 -1.05 15.63
CA ILE A 152 0.65 -0.76 15.39
C ILE A 152 1.08 -1.36 14.05
N LEU A 153 0.69 -2.61 13.77
CA LEU A 153 0.97 -3.24 12.49
C LEU A 153 0.28 -2.50 11.34
N LEU A 154 -0.97 -2.04 11.53
CA LEU A 154 -1.68 -1.27 10.51
C LEU A 154 -0.93 0.02 10.12
N LYS A 155 -0.36 0.74 11.10
CA LYS A 155 0.48 1.91 10.80
C LYS A 155 1.69 1.57 9.93
N VAL A 156 2.35 0.45 10.23
CA VAL A 156 3.49 -0.02 9.42
C VAL A 156 3.00 -0.36 8.01
N VAL A 157 1.91 -1.12 7.89
CA VAL A 157 1.32 -1.50 6.60
C VAL A 157 0.96 -0.27 5.76
N PHE A 158 0.26 0.74 6.32
CA PHE A 158 -0.17 1.90 5.55
C PHE A 158 1.00 2.76 5.06
N LYS A 159 2.03 2.94 5.91
CA LYS A 159 3.26 3.64 5.50
C LYS A 159 4.00 2.89 4.40
N THR A 160 4.12 1.57 4.54
CA THR A 160 4.72 0.72 3.51
C THR A 160 3.92 0.76 2.21
N ALA A 161 2.59 0.68 2.28
CA ALA A 161 1.71 0.75 1.12
C ALA A 161 1.84 2.09 0.38
N LYS A 162 1.94 3.21 1.11
CA LYS A 162 2.24 4.54 0.54
C LYS A 162 3.54 4.51 -0.27
N LEU A 163 4.61 4.00 0.34
CA LEU A 163 5.94 3.91 -0.27
C LEU A 163 5.95 3.01 -1.51
N LEU A 164 5.22 1.89 -1.47
CA LEU A 164 5.07 1.00 -2.62
C LEU A 164 4.27 1.66 -3.75
N CYS A 165 3.20 2.38 -3.45
CA CYS A 165 2.44 3.13 -4.46
C CYS A 165 3.33 4.14 -5.17
N ASN A 166 4.18 4.86 -4.43
CA ASN A 166 5.15 5.79 -5.00
C ASN A 166 6.08 5.08 -5.99
N ALA A 167 6.67 3.94 -5.61
CA ALA A 167 7.54 3.15 -6.48
C ALA A 167 6.81 2.56 -7.70
N GLU A 168 5.63 1.96 -7.51
CA GLU A 168 4.83 1.36 -8.57
C GLU A 168 4.39 2.41 -9.61
N SER A 169 4.12 3.64 -9.18
CA SER A 169 3.79 4.73 -10.12
C SER A 169 4.92 5.06 -11.11
N ALA A 170 6.17 4.76 -10.75
CA ALA A 170 7.33 4.90 -11.62
C ALA A 170 7.50 3.68 -12.55
N PHE A 171 7.30 2.47 -12.03
CA PHE A 171 7.43 1.24 -12.83
C PHE A 171 6.30 1.05 -13.85
N TYR A 172 5.09 1.53 -13.54
CA TYR A 172 3.90 1.31 -14.37
C TYR A 172 3.26 2.64 -14.73
N PHE A 173 3.93 3.40 -15.60
CA PHE A 173 3.47 4.70 -16.05
C PHE A 173 1.99 4.73 -16.51
N PRO A 174 1.48 3.74 -17.29
CA PRO A 174 0.07 3.71 -17.68
C PRO A 174 -0.93 3.67 -16.51
N PHE A 175 -0.51 3.12 -15.37
CA PHE A 175 -1.33 3.01 -14.16
C PHE A 175 -0.89 3.97 -13.05
N SER A 176 0.00 4.91 -13.35
CA SER A 176 0.56 5.84 -12.36
C SER A 176 -0.52 6.61 -11.59
N ASN A 177 -1.59 7.03 -12.27
CA ASN A 177 -2.73 7.71 -11.63
C ASN A 177 -3.44 6.81 -10.61
N PHE A 178 -3.63 5.51 -10.90
CA PHE A 178 -4.22 4.58 -9.95
C PHE A 178 -3.36 4.50 -8.67
N TYR A 179 -2.04 4.33 -8.82
CA TYR A 179 -1.16 4.22 -7.67
C TYR A 179 -1.08 5.52 -6.86
N ARG A 180 -1.13 6.70 -7.50
CA ARG A 180 -1.20 7.99 -6.80
C ARG A 180 -2.48 8.16 -6.00
N GLU A 181 -3.63 7.74 -6.53
CA GLU A 181 -4.89 7.77 -5.77
C GLU A 181 -4.87 6.74 -4.64
N LEU A 182 -4.33 5.55 -4.88
CA LEU A 182 -4.16 4.54 -3.84
C LEU A 182 -3.22 5.02 -2.72
N GLU A 183 -2.16 5.75 -3.06
CA GLU A 183 -1.24 6.38 -2.10
C GLU A 183 -1.99 7.34 -1.16
N LYS A 184 -2.80 8.25 -1.73
CA LYS A 184 -3.63 9.18 -0.95
C LYS A 184 -4.61 8.43 -0.04
N ASN A 185 -5.24 7.38 -0.57
CA ASN A 185 -6.16 6.54 0.18
C ASN A 185 -5.48 5.87 1.39
N TYR A 186 -4.26 5.35 1.25
CA TYR A 186 -3.50 4.80 2.38
C TYR A 186 -3.03 5.87 3.36
N LEU A 187 -2.71 7.07 2.89
CA LEU A 187 -2.39 8.21 3.74
C LEU A 187 -3.59 8.60 4.62
N GLU A 188 -4.80 8.61 4.06
CA GLU A 188 -6.04 8.83 4.82
C GLU A 188 -6.26 7.75 5.88
N LEU A 189 -6.00 6.48 5.56
CA LEU A 189 -6.08 5.38 6.54
C LEU A 189 -5.08 5.57 7.70
N ASP A 190 -3.86 6.03 7.43
CA ASP A 190 -2.84 6.31 8.47
C ASP A 190 -3.28 7.45 9.41
N TYR A 191 -3.94 8.48 8.88
CA TYR A 191 -4.56 9.52 9.70
C TYR A 191 -5.73 8.98 10.53
N GLU A 192 -6.61 8.18 9.94
CA GLU A 192 -7.77 7.60 10.64
C GLU A 192 -7.35 6.67 11.79
N ILE A 193 -6.39 5.77 11.58
CA ILE A 193 -5.90 4.88 12.64
C ILE A 193 -5.16 5.66 13.73
N SER A 194 -4.45 6.73 13.38
CA SER A 194 -3.81 7.61 14.36
C SER A 194 -4.85 8.27 15.25
N SER A 195 -5.92 8.84 14.69
CA SER A 195 -7.03 9.43 15.44
C SER A 195 -7.70 8.42 16.38
N LEU A 196 -7.94 7.19 15.92
CA LEU A 196 -8.52 6.12 16.74
C LEU A 196 -7.63 5.75 17.92
N LEU A 197 -6.31 5.73 17.73
CA LEU A 197 -5.36 5.44 18.81
C LEU A 197 -5.32 6.55 19.86
N TYR A 198 -5.37 7.82 19.46
CA TYR A 198 -5.41 8.95 20.40
C TYR A 198 -6.71 8.96 21.22
N THR A 199 -7.86 8.78 20.58
CA THR A 199 -9.17 8.78 21.25
C THR A 199 -9.28 7.67 22.29
N ASN A 200 -8.81 6.46 21.96
CA ASN A 200 -8.78 5.33 22.90
C ASN A 200 -7.86 5.56 24.12
N ILE A 201 -6.82 6.38 23.99
CA ILE A 201 -5.93 6.70 25.11
C ILE A 201 -6.62 7.67 26.08
N GLU A 202 -7.28 8.71 25.57
CA GLU A 202 -7.98 9.72 26.38
C GLU A 202 -9.15 9.11 27.17
N GLU A 203 -9.97 8.26 26.53
CA GLU A 203 -11.08 7.57 27.19
C GLU A 203 -10.61 6.58 28.29
N GLN A 204 -9.39 6.05 28.19
CA GLN A 204 -8.82 5.18 29.24
C GLN A 204 -8.38 5.94 30.50
N TYR A 205 -8.06 7.24 30.40
CA TYR A 205 -7.73 8.06 31.57
C TYR A 205 -8.97 8.39 32.40
N ASP A 206 -10.14 8.56 31.78
CA ASP A 206 -11.38 8.88 32.50
C ASP A 206 -11.93 7.68 33.30
N VAL A 207 -11.80 6.45 32.78
CA VAL A 207 -12.35 5.25 33.44
C VAL A 207 -11.61 4.87 34.75
N LYS A 208 -10.35 5.27 34.93
CA LYS A 208 -9.60 4.98 36.17
C LYS A 208 -9.98 5.86 37.36
N SER A 209 -10.78 6.91 37.16
CA SER A 209 -11.10 7.88 38.22
C SER A 209 -12.40 7.60 38.99
N SER A 210 -13.26 6.69 38.51
CA SER A 210 -14.57 6.43 39.11
C SER A 210 -14.62 5.07 39.82
N GLN A 211 -13.91 4.91 40.94
CA GLN A 211 -14.29 3.91 41.93
C GLN A 211 -15.42 4.47 42.80
N PRO A 212 -16.61 3.83 42.86
CA PRO A 212 -17.67 4.28 43.76
C PRO A 212 -17.24 4.03 45.21
N LYS A 213 -17.11 5.11 46.00
CA LYS A 213 -16.97 5.00 47.45
C LYS A 213 -18.28 4.44 48.03
N VAL A 214 -18.30 3.13 48.29
CA VAL A 214 -19.37 2.51 49.07
C VAL A 214 -19.24 3.02 50.50
N LYS A 215 -20.17 3.88 50.93
CA LYS A 215 -20.36 4.20 52.36
C LYS A 215 -21.05 2.99 52.99
N ILE A 216 -20.34 2.28 53.85
CA ILE A 216 -20.95 1.39 54.83
C ILE A 216 -21.52 2.30 55.92
N LEU A 217 -22.84 2.26 56.11
CA LEU A 217 -23.51 2.88 57.25
C LEU A 217 -23.47 1.86 58.40
N GLU A 218 -22.82 2.24 59.50
CA GLU A 218 -22.94 1.58 60.81
C GLU A 218 -24.23 2.00 61.52
#